data_AF-A0A6P6G3G1-F1
#
_entry.id   AF-A0A6P6G3G1-F1
#
_cell.length_a   1.000
_cell.length_b   1.000
_cell.length_c   1.000
_cell.angle_alpha   90.00
_cell.angle_beta   90.00
_cell.angle_gamma   90.00
#
_symmetry.space_group_name_H-M   'P 1'
#
loop_
_entity.id
_entity.type
_entity.pdbx_description
1 polymer ?
#
loop_
_entity_poly.entity_id
_entity_poly.type
_entity_poly.pdbx_seq_one_letter_code
_entity_poly.pdbx_strand_id
1 'polypeptide(L)'
;MSLSLTPYLFLSNEPHRMENFAWILQKNKEGAARDEFISQMLELNAKIRKFQDAIACKMEEECYTGTVAEQNRILVKEEVAEVTITTLQDMLANVVSQMTKEEEEYQSQQNIQKQMQLELIGCERKVSLMEVIAKATEALQDLTRQTSELEEMCASFGEELQKRCVCPTCHLHNVEALGEIFQANEAN
;
A
#
# COMPACT_ATOMS: atom_id res chain seq x y z
N MET A 1 34.81 29.28 -41.70
CA MET A 1 35.41 28.47 -40.62
C MET A 1 34.40 28.41 -39.49
N SER A 2 33.93 27.19 -39.25
CA SER A 2 32.86 26.79 -38.34
C SER A 2 33.27 26.89 -36.87
N LEU A 3 32.50 27.59 -36.05
CA LEU A 3 32.52 27.46 -34.61
C LEU A 3 31.11 27.08 -34.15
N SER A 4 30.83 25.78 -34.20
CA SER A 4 29.70 25.17 -33.50
C SER A 4 30.02 25.15 -32.00
N LEU A 5 29.54 26.17 -31.28
CA LEU A 5 29.43 26.11 -29.82
C LEU A 5 28.24 25.22 -29.48
N THR A 6 28.50 23.93 -29.31
CA THR A 6 27.61 23.04 -28.55
C THR A 6 27.75 23.39 -27.06
N PRO A 7 26.68 23.85 -26.38
CA PRO A 7 26.68 23.82 -24.93
C PRO A 7 26.47 22.37 -24.53
N TYR A 8 27.54 21.75 -24.03
CA TYR A 8 27.47 20.59 -23.17
C TYR A 8 26.51 20.89 -22.01
N LEU A 9 25.23 20.55 -22.15
CA LEU A 9 24.38 20.30 -21.01
C LEU A 9 24.79 18.93 -20.47
N PHE A 10 25.84 18.96 -19.67
CA PHE A 10 26.20 17.94 -18.71
C PHE A 10 24.97 17.70 -17.82
N LEU A 11 24.10 16.76 -18.24
CA LEU A 11 23.20 16.07 -17.33
C LEU A 11 24.08 15.14 -16.49
N SER A 12 24.72 15.72 -15.48
CA SER A 12 25.39 14.98 -14.42
C SER A 12 24.72 15.37 -13.11
N ASN A 13 23.86 14.47 -12.65
CA ASN A 13 23.61 14.15 -11.25
C ASN A 13 24.10 15.20 -10.23
N GLU A 14 23.18 16.02 -9.70
CA GLU A 14 23.42 16.75 -8.45
C GLU A 14 22.48 16.26 -7.33
N PRO A 15 22.71 15.05 -6.78
CA PRO A 15 22.09 14.65 -5.52
C PRO A 15 22.43 15.64 -4.38
N HIS A 16 23.61 16.26 -4.41
CA HIS A 16 24.07 17.20 -3.39
C HIS A 16 23.29 18.52 -3.30
N ARG A 17 22.71 18.98 -4.42
CA ARG A 17 21.92 20.22 -4.42
C ARG A 17 20.55 19.99 -3.76
N MET A 18 19.95 18.83 -4.01
CA MET A 18 18.67 18.42 -3.40
C MET A 18 18.85 18.13 -1.91
N GLU A 19 19.97 17.51 -1.51
CA GLU A 19 20.35 17.29 -0.10
C GLU A 19 20.52 18.61 0.67
N ASN A 20 21.13 19.63 0.06
CA ASN A 20 21.33 20.94 0.70
C ASN A 20 19.99 21.68 0.93
N PHE A 21 19.07 21.64 -0.04
CA PHE A 21 17.72 22.18 0.16
C PHE A 21 16.94 21.41 1.24
N ALA A 22 17.05 20.09 1.28
CA ALA A 22 16.41 19.28 2.32
C ALA A 22 16.97 19.62 3.72
N TRP A 23 18.28 19.82 3.84
CA TRP A 23 18.93 20.23 5.09
C TRP A 23 18.47 21.61 5.56
N ILE A 24 18.37 22.59 4.66
CA ILE A 24 17.86 23.94 4.98
C ILE A 24 16.40 23.88 5.46
N LEU A 25 15.54 23.10 4.78
CA LEU A 25 14.15 22.92 5.18
C LEU A 25 14.03 22.27 6.55
N GLN A 26 14.86 21.27 6.83
CA GLN A 26 14.90 20.60 8.13
C GLN A 26 15.32 21.59 9.24
N LYS A 27 16.36 22.40 8.99
CA LYS A 27 16.83 23.43 9.94
C LYS A 27 15.79 24.50 10.22
N ASN A 28 15.02 24.92 9.22
CA ASN A 28 13.94 25.88 9.40
C ASN A 28 12.76 25.30 10.21
N LYS A 29 12.42 24.02 9.99
CA LYS A 29 11.41 23.32 10.79
C LYS A 29 11.84 23.17 12.26
N GLU A 30 13.10 22.83 12.50
CA GLU A 30 13.69 22.79 13.84
C GLU A 30 13.64 24.16 14.52
N GLY A 31 13.94 25.24 13.79
CA GLY A 31 13.83 26.61 14.26
C GLY A 31 12.40 26.98 14.68
N ALA A 32 11.43 26.71 13.81
CA ALA A 32 10.02 26.98 14.09
C ALA A 32 9.50 26.21 15.31
N ALA A 33 9.86 24.93 15.45
CA ALA A 33 9.47 24.11 16.60
C ALA A 33 10.06 24.65 17.93
N ARG A 34 11.30 25.14 17.91
CA ARG A 34 11.93 25.76 19.08
C ARG A 34 11.24 27.07 19.45
N ASP A 35 10.93 27.90 18.47
CA ASP A 35 10.31 29.22 18.71
C ASP A 35 8.86 29.06 19.23
N GLU A 36 8.14 28.04 18.76
CA GLU A 36 6.82 27.65 19.28
C GLU A 36 6.91 27.22 20.75
N PHE A 37 7.88 26.35 21.09
CA PHE A 37 8.10 25.93 22.48
C PHE A 37 8.43 27.12 23.39
N ILE A 38 9.28 28.04 22.96
CA ILE A 38 9.62 29.25 23.73
C ILE A 38 8.36 30.10 23.96
N SER A 39 7.52 30.26 22.94
CA SER A 39 6.27 31.01 23.03
C SER A 39 5.31 30.40 24.05
N GLN A 40 5.14 29.07 24.02
CA GLN A 40 4.32 28.33 24.99
C GLN A 40 4.85 28.48 26.42
N MET A 41 6.17 28.43 26.63
CA MET A 41 6.78 28.62 27.94
C MET A 41 6.60 30.05 28.46
N LEU A 42 6.68 31.06 27.60
CA LEU A 42 6.42 32.45 27.96
C LEU A 42 4.96 32.67 28.36
N GLU A 43 4.02 32.08 27.63
CA GLU A 43 2.59 32.14 27.96
C GLU A 43 2.30 31.47 29.31
N LEU A 44 2.86 30.28 29.55
CA LEU A 44 2.72 29.58 30.82
C LEU A 44 3.25 30.43 31.98
N ASN A 45 4.43 31.03 31.83
CA ASN A 45 5.00 31.93 32.83
C ASN A 45 4.13 33.16 33.09
N ALA A 46 3.44 33.69 32.08
CA ALA A 46 2.48 34.77 32.25
C ALA A 46 1.23 34.31 33.02
N LYS A 47 0.73 33.09 32.77
CA LYS A 47 -0.38 32.50 33.52
C LYS A 47 -0.03 32.27 35.00
N ILE A 48 1.18 31.77 35.28
CA ILE A 48 1.67 31.59 36.66
C ILE A 48 1.69 32.93 37.41
N ARG A 49 2.22 34.00 36.79
CA ARG A 49 2.23 35.34 37.40
C ARG A 49 0.83 35.86 37.68
N LYS A 50 -0.08 35.77 36.71
CA LYS A 50 -1.49 36.15 36.92
C LYS A 50 -2.17 35.37 38.05
N PHE A 51 -1.86 34.08 38.18
CA PHE A 51 -2.38 33.26 39.27
C PHE A 51 -1.84 33.70 40.62
N GLN A 52 -0.54 33.99 40.71
CA GLN A 52 0.09 34.53 41.92
C GLN A 52 -0.49 35.90 42.30
N ASP A 53 -0.67 36.80 41.34
CA ASP A 53 -1.28 38.12 41.54
C ASP A 53 -2.73 37.99 42.03
N ALA A 54 -3.52 37.09 41.43
CA ALA A 54 -4.90 36.84 41.85
C ALA A 54 -5.00 36.30 43.28
N ILE A 55 -4.03 35.49 43.73
CA ILE A 55 -3.96 35.04 45.13
C ILE A 55 -3.62 36.21 46.06
N ALA A 56 -2.64 37.03 45.68
CA ALA A 56 -2.24 38.19 46.49
C ALA A 56 -3.40 39.19 46.67
N CYS A 57 -4.15 39.51 45.60
CA CYS A 57 -5.30 40.39 45.68
C CYS A 57 -6.44 39.83 46.54
N LYS A 58 -6.70 38.53 46.50
CA LYS A 58 -7.74 37.90 47.33
C LYS A 58 -7.40 37.97 48.83
N MET A 59 -6.13 37.82 49.18
CA MET A 59 -5.67 37.94 50.56
C MET A 59 -5.79 39.37 51.09
N GLU A 60 -5.71 40.39 50.22
CA GLU A 60 -5.93 41.79 50.57
C GLU A 60 -7.42 42.16 50.71
N GLU A 61 -8.30 41.59 49.87
CA GLU A 61 -9.76 41.79 49.93
C GLU A 61 -10.39 41.16 51.20
N GLU A 62 -9.94 39.98 51.63
CA GLU A 62 -10.47 39.29 52.82
C GLU A 62 -10.14 40.01 54.15
N CYS A 63 -9.27 41.02 54.15
CA CYS A 63 -8.97 41.82 55.34
C CYS A 63 -10.06 42.86 55.68
N TYR A 64 -11.03 43.14 54.78
CA TYR A 64 -11.95 44.28 54.95
C TYR A 64 -13.46 43.95 55.03
N THR A 65 -13.89 42.70 54.89
CA THR A 65 -15.32 42.38 54.88
C THR A 65 -15.67 41.14 55.69
N GLY A 66 -15.75 41.31 57.00
CA GLY A 66 -16.51 40.39 57.86
C GLY A 66 -17.94 40.89 58.03
N THR A 67 -18.95 40.11 57.62
CA THR A 67 -20.16 39.83 58.43
C THR A 67 -21.13 38.83 57.78
N VAL A 68 -21.38 37.71 58.49
CA VAL A 68 -22.69 37.13 58.93
C VAL A 68 -23.83 36.88 57.90
N ALA A 69 -23.60 36.90 56.59
CA ALA A 69 -24.63 36.52 55.60
C ALA A 69 -24.47 35.10 55.01
N GLU A 70 -23.50 34.31 55.47
CA GLU A 70 -23.01 33.14 54.72
C GLU A 70 -23.83 31.85 54.97
N GLN A 71 -24.56 31.73 56.08
CA GLN A 71 -25.17 30.45 56.49
C GLN A 71 -26.33 29.95 55.62
N ASN A 72 -27.15 30.83 55.04
CA ASN A 72 -28.20 30.42 54.07
C ASN A 72 -27.69 30.35 52.61
N ARG A 73 -26.49 30.88 52.34
CA ARG A 73 -25.85 30.85 51.01
C ARG A 73 -25.02 29.58 50.82
N ILE A 74 -24.50 29.00 51.91
CA ILE A 74 -23.71 27.76 51.92
C ILE A 74 -24.57 26.57 51.47
N LEU A 75 -25.75 26.38 52.04
CA LEU A 75 -26.63 25.23 51.73
C LEU A 75 -27.05 25.17 50.25
N VAL A 76 -27.41 26.31 49.64
CA VAL A 76 -27.77 26.38 48.21
C VAL A 76 -26.55 26.28 47.29
N LYS A 77 -25.38 26.76 47.72
CA LYS A 77 -24.12 26.60 46.96
C LYS A 77 -23.60 25.16 46.99
N GLU A 78 -23.79 24.46 48.10
CA GLU A 78 -23.32 23.08 48.30
C GLU A 78 -24.12 22.09 47.45
N GLU A 79 -25.45 22.24 47.39
CA GLU A 79 -26.33 21.43 46.54
C GLU A 79 -26.07 21.69 45.03
N VAL A 80 -25.84 22.96 44.64
CA VAL A 80 -25.48 23.32 43.24
C VAL A 80 -24.05 22.84 42.89
N ALA A 81 -23.11 22.86 43.84
CA ALA A 81 -21.77 22.33 43.65
C ALA A 81 -21.77 20.79 43.50
N GLU A 82 -22.60 20.09 44.27
CA GLU A 82 -22.75 18.63 44.20
C GLU A 82 -23.43 18.19 42.89
N VAL A 83 -24.46 18.92 42.44
CA VAL A 83 -25.11 18.72 41.13
C VAL A 83 -24.13 18.98 39.95
N THR A 84 -23.22 19.94 40.09
CA THR A 84 -22.22 20.21 39.04
C THR A 84 -21.09 19.17 39.03
N ILE A 85 -20.68 18.65 40.19
CA ILE A 85 -19.70 17.54 40.29
C ILE A 85 -20.26 16.25 39.69
N THR A 86 -21.49 15.88 40.04
CA THR A 86 -22.16 14.68 39.49
C THR A 86 -22.32 14.79 37.96
N THR A 87 -22.71 15.95 37.45
CA THR A 87 -22.76 16.19 36.00
C THR A 87 -21.39 15.98 35.32
N LEU A 88 -20.30 16.47 35.93
CA LEU A 88 -18.95 16.27 35.39
C LEU A 88 -18.50 14.81 35.46
N GLN A 89 -18.87 14.09 36.52
CA GLN A 89 -18.61 12.66 36.65
C GLN A 89 -19.34 11.86 35.56
N ASP A 90 -20.60 12.18 35.27
CA ASP A 90 -21.37 11.56 34.19
C ASP A 90 -20.77 11.85 32.81
N MET A 91 -20.33 13.10 32.58
CA MET A 91 -19.62 13.45 31.35
C MET A 91 -18.31 12.67 31.21
N LEU A 92 -17.53 12.53 32.28
CA LEU A 92 -16.30 11.74 32.28
C LEU A 92 -16.59 10.26 32.02
N ALA A 93 -17.60 9.70 32.67
CA ALA A 93 -18.03 8.31 32.45
C ALA A 93 -18.46 8.08 30.99
N ASN A 94 -19.18 9.03 30.40
CA ASN A 94 -19.56 8.98 28.99
C ASN A 94 -18.34 9.03 28.06
N VAL A 95 -17.38 9.92 28.31
CA VAL A 95 -16.13 9.98 27.52
C VAL A 95 -15.34 8.68 27.64
N VAL A 96 -15.19 8.14 28.85
CA VAL A 96 -14.52 6.84 29.06
C VAL A 96 -15.24 5.73 28.32
N SER A 97 -16.58 5.70 28.36
CA SER A 97 -17.37 4.70 27.63
C SER A 97 -17.19 4.81 26.11
N GLN A 98 -17.15 6.03 25.56
CA GLN A 98 -16.91 6.24 24.13
C GLN A 98 -15.51 5.82 23.73
N MET A 99 -14.50 6.18 24.53
CA MET A 99 -13.11 5.85 24.28
C MET A 99 -12.87 4.34 24.29
N THR A 100 -13.49 3.60 25.22
CA THR A 100 -13.42 2.13 25.25
C THR A 100 -14.02 1.52 23.99
N LYS A 101 -15.19 2.01 23.55
CA LYS A 101 -15.84 1.52 22.33
C LYS A 101 -14.99 1.78 21.09
N GLU A 102 -14.43 2.98 20.97
CA GLU A 102 -13.58 3.36 19.83
C GLU A 102 -12.28 2.54 19.80
N GLU A 103 -11.69 2.24 20.96
CA GLU A 103 -10.52 1.35 21.06
C GLU A 103 -10.85 -0.08 20.62
N GLU A 104 -12.00 -0.64 21.03
CA GLU A 104 -12.46 -1.95 20.58
C GLU A 104 -12.68 -1.99 19.05
N GLU A 105 -13.32 -0.95 18.51
CA GLU A 105 -13.51 -0.80 17.07
C GLU A 105 -12.18 -0.71 16.33
N TYR A 106 -11.22 0.07 16.84
CA TYR A 106 -9.89 0.20 16.26
C TYR A 106 -9.14 -1.15 16.22
N GLN A 107 -9.17 -1.90 17.32
CA GLN A 107 -8.57 -3.24 17.36
C GLN A 107 -9.23 -4.21 16.37
N SER A 108 -10.56 -4.13 16.23
CA SER A 108 -11.29 -4.93 15.24
C SER A 108 -10.85 -4.59 13.81
N GLN A 109 -10.67 -3.31 13.50
CA GLN A 109 -10.20 -2.83 12.19
C GLN A 109 -8.77 -3.29 11.91
N GLN A 110 -7.88 -3.25 12.90
CA GLN A 110 -6.52 -3.78 12.75
C GLN A 110 -6.51 -5.26 12.41
N ASN A 111 -7.41 -6.05 13.01
CA ASN A 111 -7.52 -7.48 12.72
C ASN A 111 -8.05 -7.71 11.28
N ILE A 112 -9.05 -6.96 10.86
CA ILE A 112 -9.55 -6.99 9.47
C ILE A 112 -8.43 -6.61 8.50
N GLN A 113 -7.67 -5.55 8.78
CA GLN A 113 -6.55 -5.13 7.95
C GLN A 113 -5.49 -6.22 7.79
N LYS A 114 -5.11 -6.89 8.89
CA LYS A 114 -4.16 -8.03 8.83
C LYS A 114 -4.70 -9.17 7.98
N GLN A 115 -5.99 -9.49 8.12
CA GLN A 115 -6.63 -10.53 7.32
C GLN A 115 -6.63 -10.16 5.83
N MET A 116 -6.99 -8.91 5.49
CA MET A 116 -6.96 -8.42 4.12
C MET A 116 -5.55 -8.45 3.51
N GLN A 117 -4.51 -8.14 4.28
CA GLN A 117 -3.13 -8.25 3.80
C GLN A 117 -2.75 -9.70 3.45
N LEU A 118 -3.17 -10.67 4.27
CA LEU A 118 -2.92 -12.09 3.97
C LEU A 118 -3.66 -12.54 2.70
N GLU A 119 -4.91 -12.11 2.53
CA GLU A 119 -5.70 -12.39 1.33
C GLU A 119 -5.08 -11.75 0.09
N LEU A 120 -4.59 -10.51 0.20
CA LEU A 120 -3.90 -9.82 -0.90
C LEU A 120 -2.66 -10.59 -1.35
N ILE A 121 -1.80 -11.00 -0.41
CA ILE A 121 -0.62 -11.84 -0.72
C ILE A 121 -1.04 -13.14 -1.42
N GLY A 122 -2.15 -13.75 -0.97
CA GLY A 122 -2.73 -14.93 -1.61
C GLY A 122 -3.16 -14.66 -3.06
N CYS A 123 -3.80 -13.52 -3.31
CA CYS A 123 -4.23 -13.10 -4.64
C CYS A 123 -3.04 -12.82 -5.57
N GLU A 124 -2.02 -12.11 -5.11
CA GLU A 124 -0.81 -11.83 -5.89
C GLU A 124 -0.10 -13.11 -6.35
N ARG A 125 -0.02 -14.11 -5.47
CA ARG A 125 0.52 -15.44 -5.82
C ARG A 125 -0.32 -16.14 -6.88
N LYS A 126 -1.65 -16.08 -6.77
CA LYS A 126 -2.56 -16.67 -7.76
C LYS A 126 -2.44 -15.99 -9.13
N VAL A 127 -2.33 -14.66 -9.16
CA VAL A 127 -2.12 -13.91 -10.41
C VAL A 127 -0.80 -14.31 -11.06
N SER A 128 0.28 -14.36 -10.27
CA SER A 128 1.60 -14.80 -10.76
C SER A 128 1.56 -16.21 -11.36
N LEU A 129 0.85 -17.14 -10.70
CA LEU A 129 0.66 -18.50 -11.21
C LEU A 129 -0.18 -18.51 -12.51
N MET A 130 -1.22 -17.68 -12.57
CA MET A 130 -2.10 -17.59 -13.74
C MET A 130 -1.36 -17.07 -14.97
N GLU A 131 -0.42 -16.14 -14.81
CA GLU A 131 0.45 -15.68 -15.90
C GLU A 131 1.35 -16.81 -16.44
N VAL A 132 1.90 -17.64 -15.56
CA VAL A 132 2.70 -18.81 -15.97
C VAL A 132 1.83 -19.81 -16.73
N ILE A 133 0.61 -20.09 -16.24
CA ILE A 133 -0.34 -20.98 -16.90
C ILE A 133 -0.74 -20.43 -18.27
N ALA A 134 -0.99 -19.12 -18.39
CA ALA A 134 -1.34 -18.49 -19.66
C ALA A 134 -0.23 -18.69 -20.69
N LYS A 135 1.03 -18.39 -20.34
CA LYS A 135 2.19 -18.60 -21.22
C LYS A 135 2.37 -20.07 -21.61
N ALA A 136 2.20 -20.99 -20.66
CA ALA A 136 2.27 -22.43 -20.94
C ALA A 136 1.15 -22.89 -21.88
N THR A 137 -0.05 -22.31 -21.74
CA THR A 137 -1.20 -22.61 -22.60
C THR A 137 -0.99 -22.09 -24.02
N GLU A 138 -0.45 -20.88 -24.18
CA GLU A 138 -0.08 -20.33 -25.49
C GLU A 138 0.95 -21.22 -26.20
N ALA A 139 1.99 -21.66 -25.47
CA ALA A 139 3.00 -22.57 -26.03
C ALA A 139 2.40 -23.93 -26.45
N LEU A 140 1.47 -24.48 -25.66
CA LEU A 140 0.77 -25.71 -26.00
C LEU A 140 -0.11 -25.55 -27.24
N GLN A 141 -0.79 -24.41 -27.39
CA GLN A 141 -1.59 -24.12 -28.58
C GLN A 141 -0.72 -24.03 -29.84
N ASP A 142 0.44 -23.39 -29.75
CA ASP A 142 1.39 -23.29 -30.85
C ASP A 142 1.95 -24.66 -31.26
N LEU A 143 2.32 -25.51 -30.29
CA LEU A 143 2.76 -26.88 -30.56
C LEU A 143 1.67 -27.72 -31.21
N THR A 144 0.43 -27.58 -30.73
CA THR A 144 -0.73 -28.27 -31.30
C THR A 144 -0.91 -27.88 -32.77
N ARG A 145 -0.82 -26.58 -33.08
CA ARG A 145 -0.89 -26.07 -34.46
C ARG A 145 0.21 -26.65 -35.35
N GLN A 146 1.47 -26.60 -34.90
CA GLN A 146 2.60 -27.18 -35.66
C GLN A 146 2.44 -28.68 -35.89
N THR A 147 1.90 -29.40 -34.91
CA THR A 147 1.65 -30.85 -35.01
C THR A 147 0.59 -31.13 -36.08
N SER A 148 -0.51 -30.38 -36.10
CA SER A 148 -1.54 -30.52 -37.13
C SER A 148 -1.03 -30.18 -38.54
N GLU A 149 -0.23 -29.12 -38.69
CA GLU A 149 0.42 -28.77 -39.97
C GLU A 149 1.34 -29.89 -40.46
N LEU A 150 2.10 -30.52 -39.55
CA LEU A 150 2.96 -31.66 -39.87
C LEU A 150 2.16 -32.91 -40.26
N GLU A 151 1.08 -33.21 -39.54
CA GLU A 151 0.19 -34.34 -39.86
C GLU A 151 -0.41 -34.20 -41.27
N GLU A 152 -0.88 -33.00 -41.63
CA GLU A 152 -1.39 -32.70 -42.98
C GLU A 152 -0.30 -32.88 -44.05
N MET A 153 0.92 -32.40 -43.78
CA MET A 153 2.06 -32.58 -44.68
C MET A 153 2.40 -34.05 -44.89
N CYS A 154 2.44 -34.84 -43.81
CA CYS A 154 2.69 -36.27 -43.86
C CYS A 154 1.62 -37.03 -44.65
N ALA A 155 0.33 -36.68 -44.45
CA ALA A 155 -0.77 -37.25 -45.21
C ALA A 155 -0.67 -36.93 -46.71
N SER A 156 -0.44 -35.66 -47.05
CA SER A 156 -0.27 -35.21 -48.43
C SER A 156 0.92 -35.88 -49.13
N PHE A 157 2.05 -36.01 -48.42
CA PHE A 157 3.22 -36.70 -48.93
C PHE A 157 2.95 -38.20 -49.16
N GLY A 158 2.25 -38.84 -48.23
CA GLY A 158 1.81 -40.24 -48.37
C GLY A 158 0.94 -40.45 -49.61
N GLU A 159 -0.05 -39.58 -49.84
CA GLU A 159 -0.89 -39.63 -51.04
C GLU A 159 -0.08 -39.44 -52.34
N GLU A 160 0.86 -38.50 -52.36
CA GLU A 160 1.71 -38.24 -53.53
C GLU A 160 2.63 -39.44 -53.82
N LEU A 161 3.24 -40.04 -52.79
CA LEU A 161 4.01 -41.27 -52.95
C LEU A 161 3.15 -42.41 -53.49
N GLN A 162 1.94 -42.60 -52.95
CA GLN A 162 1.02 -43.64 -53.42
C GLN A 162 0.67 -43.45 -54.91
N LYS A 163 0.43 -42.20 -55.35
CA LYS A 163 0.19 -41.89 -56.77
C LYS A 163 1.40 -42.27 -57.64
N ARG A 164 2.62 -41.99 -57.18
CA ARG A 164 3.86 -42.32 -57.91
C ARG A 164 4.19 -43.81 -57.95
N CYS A 165 3.64 -44.60 -57.02
CA CYS A 165 3.80 -46.04 -57.00
C CYS A 165 2.92 -46.78 -58.03
N VAL A 166 2.07 -46.10 -58.81
CA VAL A 166 1.30 -46.71 -59.89
C VAL A 166 2.11 -46.72 -61.19
N CYS A 167 2.27 -47.89 -61.81
CA CYS A 167 2.93 -47.99 -63.12
C CYS A 167 2.11 -47.26 -64.19
N PRO A 168 2.67 -46.28 -64.94
CA PRO A 168 1.93 -45.55 -65.96
C PRO A 168 1.55 -46.41 -67.18
N THR A 169 2.16 -47.59 -67.35
CA THR A 169 1.93 -48.48 -68.49
C THR A 169 0.88 -49.56 -68.21
N CYS A 170 0.92 -50.19 -67.03
CA CYS A 170 0.01 -51.29 -66.69
C CYS A 170 -0.97 -50.97 -65.54
N HIS A 171 -0.87 -49.78 -64.94
CA HIS A 171 -1.73 -49.27 -63.87
C HIS A 171 -1.78 -50.11 -62.58
N LEU A 172 -0.87 -51.08 -62.42
CA LEU A 172 -0.72 -51.83 -61.17
C LEU A 172 0.09 -51.03 -60.15
N HIS A 173 -0.21 -51.26 -58.86
CA HIS A 173 0.56 -50.69 -57.75
C HIS A 173 1.86 -51.45 -57.57
N ASN A 174 2.98 -50.74 -57.61
CA ASN A 174 4.32 -51.29 -57.43
C ASN A 174 4.74 -51.36 -55.95
N VAL A 175 3.82 -51.09 -55.01
CA VAL A 175 4.12 -50.90 -53.58
C VAL A 175 4.73 -52.15 -52.95
N GLU A 176 4.17 -53.34 -53.21
CA GLU A 176 4.70 -54.61 -52.68
C GLU A 176 6.09 -54.93 -53.24
N ALA A 177 6.26 -54.81 -54.56
CA ALA A 177 7.54 -55.08 -55.23
C ALA A 177 8.66 -54.13 -54.75
N LEU A 178 8.35 -52.85 -54.51
CA LEU A 178 9.30 -51.90 -53.93
C LEU A 178 9.63 -52.24 -52.47
N GLY A 179 8.65 -52.67 -51.68
CA GLY A 179 8.85 -53.10 -50.29
C GLY A 179 9.83 -54.26 -50.17
N GLU A 180 9.72 -55.26 -51.04
CA GLU A 180 10.64 -56.41 -51.10
C GLU A 180 12.08 -56.00 -51.47
N ILE A 181 12.24 -55.04 -52.39
CA ILE A 181 13.57 -54.51 -52.80
C ILE A 181 14.25 -53.77 -51.64
N PHE A 182 13.51 -52.97 -50.88
CA PHE A 182 14.07 -52.25 -49.73
C PHE A 182 14.46 -53.19 -48.59
N GLN A 183 13.63 -54.19 -48.28
CA GLN A 183 13.95 -55.20 -47.25
C GLN A 183 15.17 -56.05 -47.63
N ALA A 184 15.33 -56.40 -48.91
CA ALA A 184 16.50 -57.15 -49.39
C ALA A 184 17.82 -56.35 -49.28
N ASN A 185 17.76 -55.01 -49.32
CA ASN A 185 18.92 -54.12 -49.15
C ASN A 185 19.31 -53.86 -47.69
N GLU A 186 18.38 -54.00 -46.73
CA GLU A 186 18.70 -53.86 -45.29
C GLU A 186 19.30 -55.15 -44.69
N ALA A 187 19.09 -56.30 -45.34
CA ALA A 187 19.59 -57.61 -44.89
C ALA A 187 20.99 -57.96 -45.43
N ASN A 188 21.64 -57.06 -46.18
CA ASN A 188 23.01 -57.19 -46.70
C ASN A 188 23.95 -56.17 -46.03
#